data_AF-A0A9Q7B5J8-F1
#
_entry.id   AF-A0A9Q7B5J8-F1
#
_cell.length_a   1.000
_cell.length_b   1.000
_cell.length_c   1.000
_cell.angle_alpha   90.00
_cell.angle_beta   90.00
_cell.angle_gamma   90.00
#
_symmetry.space_group_name_H-M   'P 1'
#
loop_
_entity.id
_entity.type
_entity.pdbx_description
1 polymer ?
#
loop_
_entity_poly.entity_id
_entity_poly.type
_entity_poly.pdbx_seq_one_letter_code
_entity_poly.pdbx_strand_id
1 'polypeptide(L)'
;MIVKIANLFVAGSLSLCALSAPAYSAELRSATKAEIVKHLGPNAAGKTNANGFTYKEGSSKGYKVSNGSICIRSPNGSTGCAKILTDGTNFKMLTADGARGNF
;
A
#
# COMPACT_ATOMS: atom_id res chain seq x y z
N MET A 1 44.08 -53.37 20.96
CA MET A 1 43.00 -52.45 21.38
C MET A 1 43.64 -51.09 21.63
N ILE A 2 43.25 -49.91 21.14
CA ILE A 2 42.19 -49.38 20.28
C ILE A 2 42.75 -48.06 19.68
N VAL A 3 42.36 -47.74 18.46
CA VAL A 3 42.67 -46.55 17.63
C VAL A 3 42.07 -45.25 18.22
N LYS A 4 42.72 -44.08 17.99
CA LYS A 4 42.06 -42.74 18.03
C LYS A 4 42.89 -41.72 17.22
N ILE A 5 42.76 -41.67 15.90
CA ILE A 5 41.92 -40.75 15.08
C ILE A 5 41.96 -39.28 15.53
N ALA A 6 42.69 -38.51 14.73
CA ALA A 6 42.45 -37.18 14.14
C ALA A 6 41.75 -36.07 14.95
N ASN A 7 42.29 -34.85 14.84
CA ASN A 7 41.53 -33.70 14.31
C ASN A 7 42.47 -32.51 14.07
N LEU A 8 42.90 -32.34 12.82
CA LEU A 8 43.53 -31.12 12.34
C LEU A 8 42.40 -30.17 11.92
N PHE A 9 42.06 -29.21 12.79
CA PHE A 9 41.01 -28.22 12.54
C PHE A 9 41.56 -27.15 11.58
N VAL A 10 41.30 -27.30 10.28
CA VAL A 10 41.59 -26.26 9.28
C VAL A 10 40.53 -25.17 9.41
N ALA A 11 40.95 -24.00 9.90
CA ALA A 11 40.17 -22.79 9.93
C ALA A 11 39.97 -22.26 8.49
N GLY A 12 38.84 -22.61 7.87
CA GLY A 12 38.39 -22.05 6.60
C GLY A 12 37.42 -20.88 6.84
N SER A 13 37.95 -19.68 6.96
CA SER A 13 37.16 -18.44 7.06
C SER A 13 36.56 -18.07 5.70
N LEU A 14 35.35 -18.55 5.40
CA LEU A 14 34.54 -18.00 4.31
C LEU A 14 33.96 -16.65 4.76
N SER A 15 34.62 -15.57 4.34
CA SER A 15 34.06 -14.22 4.40
C SER A 15 32.92 -14.11 3.39
N LEU A 16 31.69 -14.33 3.85
CA LEU A 16 30.50 -13.92 3.11
C LEU A 16 30.47 -12.38 3.10
N CYS A 17 30.81 -11.79 1.95
CA CYS A 17 30.48 -10.41 1.65
C CYS A 17 28.96 -10.28 1.66
N ALA A 18 28.40 -9.85 2.80
CA ALA A 18 27.04 -9.38 2.87
C ALA A 18 26.94 -8.10 2.03
N LEU A 19 26.50 -8.22 0.77
CA LEU A 19 26.01 -7.09 0.00
C LEU A 19 24.76 -6.56 0.73
N SER A 20 24.95 -5.59 1.61
CA SER A 20 23.87 -4.75 2.11
C SER A 20 23.40 -3.86 0.97
N ALA A 21 22.38 -4.32 0.23
CA ALA A 21 21.63 -3.45 -0.66
C ALA A 21 21.01 -2.32 0.20
N PRO A 22 21.11 -1.04 -0.21
CA PRO A 22 20.44 0.02 0.50
C PRO A 22 18.93 -0.21 0.36
N ALA A 23 18.26 -0.46 1.47
CA ALA A 23 16.81 -0.40 1.55
C ALA A 23 16.41 1.07 1.37
N TYR A 24 16.24 1.50 0.11
CA TYR A 24 15.65 2.78 -0.21
C TYR A 24 14.19 2.73 0.28
N SER A 25 13.95 3.17 1.52
CA SER A 25 12.60 3.46 1.98
C SER A 25 12.11 4.62 1.14
N ALA A 26 11.41 4.30 0.06
CA ALA A 26 10.82 5.30 -0.79
C ALA A 26 9.85 6.14 0.06
N GLU A 27 10.11 7.45 0.10
CA GLU A 27 9.29 8.38 0.85
C GLU A 27 7.86 8.38 0.30
N LEU A 28 6.87 8.20 1.18
CA LEU A 28 5.47 8.16 0.79
C LEU A 28 5.01 9.56 0.35
N ARG A 29 4.75 9.73 -0.95
CA ARG A 29 4.15 10.95 -1.52
C ARG A 29 2.64 10.80 -1.66
N SER A 30 1.93 11.87 -2.00
CA SER A 30 0.52 11.77 -2.37
C SER A 30 0.35 10.97 -3.67
N ALA A 31 -0.62 10.05 -3.69
CA ALA A 31 -0.97 9.27 -4.88
C ALA A 31 -1.75 10.13 -5.89
N THR A 32 -1.54 9.93 -7.18
CA THR A 32 -2.34 10.58 -8.22
C THR A 32 -3.72 9.92 -8.35
N LYS A 33 -4.69 10.61 -8.93
CA LYS A 33 -6.02 10.03 -9.22
C LYS A 33 -5.91 8.73 -10.03
N ALA A 34 -5.02 8.71 -11.04
CA ALA A 34 -4.84 7.54 -11.90
C ALA A 34 -4.29 6.33 -11.12
N GLU A 35 -3.32 6.55 -10.23
CA GLU A 35 -2.77 5.50 -9.37
C GLU A 35 -3.83 4.94 -8.42
N ILE A 36 -4.61 5.82 -7.78
CA ILE A 36 -5.70 5.40 -6.88
C ILE A 36 -6.75 4.59 -7.66
N VAL A 37 -7.18 5.06 -8.83
CA VAL A 37 -8.16 4.35 -9.68
C VAL A 37 -7.61 3.01 -10.16
N LYS A 38 -6.33 2.95 -10.55
CA LYS A 38 -5.66 1.71 -10.95
C LYS A 38 -5.62 0.71 -9.79
N HIS A 39 -5.30 1.17 -8.58
CA HIS A 39 -5.24 0.33 -7.37
C HIS A 39 -6.63 -0.21 -6.96
N LEU A 40 -7.70 0.59 -7.14
CA LEU A 40 -9.06 0.12 -6.93
C LEU A 40 -9.45 -1.02 -7.89
N GLY A 41 -8.88 -1.05 -9.10
CA GLY A 41 -9.11 -2.09 -10.10
C GLY A 41 -10.61 -2.27 -10.39
N PRO A 42 -11.18 -3.49 -10.27
CA PRO A 42 -12.61 -3.72 -10.51
C PRO A 42 -13.51 -2.96 -9.53
N ASN A 43 -12.98 -2.51 -8.38
CA ASN A 43 -13.74 -1.69 -7.44
C ASN A 43 -13.96 -0.26 -7.94
N ALA A 44 -13.23 0.18 -8.97
CA ALA A 44 -13.48 1.45 -9.66
C ALA A 44 -14.70 1.39 -10.61
N ALA A 45 -15.42 0.27 -10.68
CA ALA A 45 -16.65 0.18 -11.48
C ALA A 45 -17.79 1.05 -10.91
N GLY A 46 -18.72 1.45 -11.77
CA GLY A 46 -19.93 2.17 -11.39
C GLY A 46 -20.29 3.31 -12.33
N LYS A 47 -21.35 4.03 -12.00
CA LYS A 47 -21.80 5.24 -12.71
C LYS A 47 -21.56 6.46 -11.86
N THR A 48 -20.96 7.49 -12.44
CA THR A 48 -20.78 8.79 -11.78
C THR A 48 -22.07 9.60 -11.93
N ASN A 49 -22.62 10.03 -10.80
CA ASN A 49 -23.82 10.86 -10.77
C ASN A 49 -23.47 12.35 -10.84
N ALA A 50 -24.48 13.21 -11.00
CA ALA A 50 -24.33 14.67 -11.05
C ALA A 50 -23.63 15.28 -9.80
N ASN A 51 -23.66 14.59 -8.66
CA ASN A 51 -22.96 14.99 -7.44
C ASN A 51 -21.43 14.70 -7.47
N GLY A 52 -20.93 14.13 -8.57
CA GLY A 52 -19.52 13.79 -8.77
C GLY A 52 -19.05 12.52 -8.06
N PHE A 53 -19.96 11.75 -7.45
CA PHE A 53 -19.65 10.44 -6.85
C PHE A 53 -20.01 9.31 -7.79
N THR A 54 -19.16 8.30 -7.82
CA THR A 54 -19.38 7.04 -8.53
C THR A 54 -20.06 6.03 -7.63
N TYR A 55 -21.10 5.38 -8.14
CA TYR A 55 -21.88 4.38 -7.43
C TYR A 55 -21.79 3.05 -8.17
N LYS A 56 -21.40 2.00 -7.44
CA LYS A 56 -21.53 0.63 -7.92
C LYS A 56 -23.01 0.25 -7.99
N GLU A 57 -23.34 -0.63 -8.93
CA GLU A 57 -24.69 -1.17 -9.04
C GLU A 57 -25.14 -1.82 -7.73
N GLY A 58 -26.36 -1.51 -7.28
CA GLY A 58 -26.90 -1.98 -6.01
C GLY A 58 -26.31 -1.32 -4.75
N SER A 59 -25.30 -0.45 -4.87
CA SER A 59 -24.70 0.23 -3.71
C SER A 59 -25.28 1.61 -3.48
N SER A 60 -25.73 1.87 -2.25
CA SER A 60 -26.13 3.20 -1.78
C SER A 60 -24.96 4.07 -1.32
N LYS A 61 -23.75 3.50 -1.25
CA LYS A 61 -22.51 4.23 -0.94
C LYS A 61 -21.82 4.64 -2.23
N GLY A 62 -21.52 5.93 -2.34
CA GLY A 62 -20.75 6.48 -3.45
C GLY A 62 -19.28 6.65 -3.07
N TYR A 63 -18.39 6.67 -4.05
CA TYR A 63 -17.00 7.07 -3.83
C TYR A 63 -16.58 8.12 -4.86
N LYS A 64 -15.62 8.97 -4.49
CA LYS A 64 -15.03 9.98 -5.38
C LYS A 64 -13.53 9.98 -5.17
N VAL A 65 -12.78 9.87 -6.26
CA VAL A 65 -11.32 9.90 -6.25
C VAL A 65 -10.85 11.25 -6.79
N SER A 66 -9.97 11.90 -6.03
CA SER A 66 -9.25 13.11 -6.43
C SER A 66 -7.74 12.86 -6.30
N ASN A 67 -6.91 13.81 -6.76
CA ASN A 67 -5.47 13.69 -6.53
C ASN A 67 -5.18 13.66 -5.02
N GLY A 68 -4.53 12.59 -4.57
CA GLY A 68 -4.13 12.38 -3.19
C GLY A 68 -5.24 11.97 -2.24
N SER A 69 -6.47 11.71 -2.69
CA SER A 69 -7.57 11.38 -1.77
C SER A 69 -8.69 10.56 -2.37
N ILE A 70 -9.37 9.82 -1.50
CA ILE A 70 -10.64 9.15 -1.77
C ILE A 70 -11.68 9.58 -0.74
N CYS A 71 -12.88 9.90 -1.21
CA CYS A 71 -14.02 10.26 -0.36
C CYS A 71 -15.13 9.24 -0.55
N ILE A 72 -15.67 8.73 0.56
CA ILE A 72 -16.84 7.85 0.58
C ILE A 72 -18.04 8.66 1.03
N ARG A 73 -19.12 8.62 0.24
CA ARG A 73 -20.42 9.20 0.55
C ARG A 73 -21.38 8.12 1.01
N SER A 74 -21.86 8.26 2.24
CA SER A 74 -22.86 7.39 2.83
C SER A 74 -24.27 7.69 2.30
N PRO A 75 -25.24 6.78 2.48
CA PRO A 75 -26.61 6.96 2.00
C PRO A 75 -27.32 8.17 2.63
N ASN A 76 -26.98 8.50 3.88
CA ASN A 76 -27.45 9.70 4.58
C ASN A 76 -26.80 11.01 4.08
N GLY A 77 -25.95 10.95 3.05
CA GLY A 77 -25.27 12.10 2.47
C GLY A 77 -24.01 12.57 3.21
N SER A 78 -23.69 12.00 4.38
CA SER A 78 -22.41 12.26 5.04
C SER A 78 -21.24 11.78 4.17
N THR A 79 -20.12 12.49 4.21
CA THR A 79 -18.94 12.19 3.40
C THR A 79 -17.71 12.14 4.27
N GLY A 80 -16.97 11.04 4.21
CA GLY A 80 -15.68 10.87 4.86
C GLY A 80 -14.57 10.76 3.82
N CYS A 81 -13.50 11.52 3.98
CA CYS A 81 -12.37 11.50 3.06
C CYS A 81 -11.10 11.02 3.76
N ALA A 82 -10.26 10.31 3.02
CA ALA A 82 -8.94 9.93 3.45
C ALA A 82 -7.90 10.33 2.41
N LYS A 83 -6.71 10.70 2.87
CA LYS A 83 -5.56 10.96 2.01
C LYS A 83 -4.92 9.62 1.63
N ILE A 84 -4.58 9.46 0.36
CA ILE A 84 -3.88 8.27 -0.13
C ILE A 84 -2.44 8.65 -0.47
N LEU A 85 -1.52 7.96 0.18
CA LEU A 85 -0.09 8.09 -0.01
C LEU A 85 0.47 6.85 -0.68
N THR A 86 1.53 6.99 -1.46
CA THR A 86 2.19 5.90 -2.15
C THR A 86 3.67 6.16 -2.35
N ASP A 87 4.45 5.09 -2.39
CA ASP A 87 5.83 5.05 -2.86
C ASP A 87 5.94 4.61 -4.34
N GLY A 88 4.80 4.42 -5.01
CA GLY A 88 4.66 3.86 -6.36
C GLY A 88 4.32 2.37 -6.38
N THR A 89 4.51 1.65 -5.26
CA THR A 89 4.21 0.21 -5.13
C THR A 89 3.17 -0.04 -4.03
N ASN A 90 3.40 0.51 -2.84
CA ASN A 90 2.54 0.40 -1.68
C ASN A 90 1.62 1.61 -1.60
N PHE A 91 0.40 1.39 -1.14
CA PHE A 91 -0.54 2.46 -0.86
C PHE A 91 -0.92 2.47 0.62
N LYS A 92 -0.93 3.66 1.20
CA LYS A 92 -1.34 3.91 2.58
C LYS A 92 -2.46 4.91 2.61
N MET A 93 -3.44 4.65 3.45
CA MET A 93 -4.51 5.57 3.76
C MET A 93 -4.17 6.33 5.05
N LEU A 94 -4.43 7.64 5.05
CA LEU A 94 -4.42 8.50 6.23
C LEU A 94 -5.81 9.12 6.37
N THR A 95 -6.52 8.71 7.42
CA THR A 95 -7.86 9.23 7.73
C THR A 95 -7.78 10.63 8.35
N ALA A 96 -8.92 11.32 8.44
CA ALA A 96 -8.97 12.69 8.96
C ALA A 96 -8.58 12.80 10.45
N ASP A 97 -8.80 11.74 11.23
CA ASP A 97 -8.37 11.59 12.63
C ASP A 97 -6.91 11.15 12.77
N GLY A 98 -6.17 11.06 11.66
CA GLY A 98 -4.74 10.73 11.66
C GLY A 98 -4.42 9.25 11.73
N ALA A 99 -5.43 8.37 11.73
CA ALA A 99 -5.22 6.93 11.69
C ALA A 99 -4.62 6.52 10.33
N ARG A 100 -3.68 5.58 10.38
CA ARG A 100 -2.97 5.05 9.20
C ARG A 100 -3.40 3.62 8.94
N GLY A 101 -3.68 3.31 7.68
CA GLY A 101 -4.07 1.97 7.23
C GLY A 101 -3.47 1.62 5.88
N ASN A 102 -3.58 0.35 5.48
CA ASN A 102 -3.35 -0.04 4.09
C ASN A 102 -4.53 0.44 3.25
N PHE A 103 -4.22 0.91 2.04
CA PHE A 103 -5.23 1.25 1.05
C PHE A 103 -5.43 0.11 0.06
#